data_AF-A0A552CTZ2-F1
#
_entry.id   AF-A0A552CTZ2-F1
#
_cell.length_a   1.000
_cell.length_b   1.000
_cell.length_c   1.000
_cell.angle_alpha   90.00
_cell.angle_beta   90.00
_cell.angle_gamma   90.00
#
_symmetry.space_group_name_H-M   'P 1'
#
loop_
_entity.id
_entity.type
_entity.pdbx_description
1 polymer ?
#
loop_
_entity_poly.entity_id
_entity_poly.type
_entity_poly.pdbx_seq_one_letter_code
_entity_poly.pdbx_strand_id
1 'polypeptide(L)'
;MDEQRAQAYVNLIEQLLACADGEEPNILQANQELIDPEFLQVIEYIATGLEEQGNNNPAAWLRNMAQQLRQFLNPQARNIEEYEVFLTVGDIDNRLRCC
;
A
#
# COMPACT_ATOMS: atom_id res chain seq x y z
N MET A 1 10.32 11.15 -9.48
CA MET A 1 9.83 9.95 -10.18
C MET A 1 10.72 9.76 -11.40
N ASP A 2 11.43 8.64 -11.49
CA ASP A 2 12.26 8.30 -12.64
C ASP A 2 11.34 7.70 -13.72
N GLU A 3 11.40 8.20 -14.94
CA GLU A 3 10.54 7.75 -16.06
C GLU A 3 10.71 6.25 -16.33
N GLN A 4 11.92 5.70 -16.17
CA GLN A 4 12.16 4.26 -16.34
C GLN A 4 11.46 3.44 -15.26
N ARG A 5 11.42 3.97 -14.04
CA ARG A 5 10.78 3.34 -12.89
C ARG A 5 9.26 3.39 -12.99
N ALA A 6 8.72 4.51 -13.45
CA ALA A 6 7.30 4.63 -13.79
C ALA A 6 6.89 3.57 -14.83
N GLN A 7 7.68 3.42 -15.88
CA GLN A 7 7.40 2.41 -16.92
C GLN A 7 7.49 0.99 -16.37
N ALA A 8 8.46 0.69 -15.50
CA ALA A 8 8.58 -0.61 -14.85
C ALA A 8 7.33 -0.94 -14.00
N TYR A 9 6.77 0.04 -13.29
CA TYR A 9 5.52 -0.14 -12.56
C TYR A 9 4.32 -0.43 -13.44
N VAL A 10 4.17 0.31 -14.54
CA VAL A 10 3.09 0.08 -15.51
C VAL A 10 3.21 -1.33 -16.09
N ASN A 11 4.41 -1.72 -16.51
CA ASN A 11 4.67 -3.06 -17.07
C ASN A 11 4.36 -4.18 -16.07
N LEU A 12 4.67 -3.98 -14.79
CA LEU A 12 4.35 -4.94 -13.73
C LEU A 12 2.83 -5.06 -13.53
N ILE A 13 2.10 -3.95 -13.53
CA ILE A 13 0.64 -3.94 -13.38
C ILE A 13 -0.04 -4.61 -14.57
N GLU A 14 0.44 -4.36 -15.80
CA GLU A 14 -0.07 -5.03 -17.00
C GLU A 14 0.18 -6.54 -16.96
N GLN A 15 1.36 -6.99 -16.52
CA GLN A 15 1.65 -8.41 -16.32
C GLN A 15 0.71 -9.05 -15.30
N LEU A 16 0.45 -8.35 -14.18
CA LEU A 16 -0.47 -8.79 -13.14
C LEU A 16 -1.92 -8.89 -13.64
N LEU A 17 -2.36 -7.97 -14.50
CA LEU A 17 -3.71 -8.01 -15.10
C LEU A 17 -3.85 -9.09 -16.19
N ALA A 18 -2.75 -9.50 -16.81
CA ALA A 18 -2.74 -10.46 -17.92
C ALA A 18 -2.35 -11.89 -17.51
N CYS A 19 -1.84 -12.10 -16.30
CA CYS A 19 -1.40 -13.42 -15.85
C CYS A 19 -2.57 -14.36 -15.55
N ALA A 20 -2.29 -15.66 -15.52
CA ALA A 20 -3.27 -16.65 -15.09
C ALA A 20 -3.45 -16.62 -13.56
N ASP A 21 -4.63 -17.05 -13.10
CA ASP A 21 -4.92 -17.17 -11.67
C ASP A 21 -3.84 -18.03 -10.97
N GLY A 22 -3.20 -17.49 -9.94
CA GLY A 22 -2.18 -18.17 -9.14
C GLY A 22 -0.73 -17.87 -9.56
N GLU A 23 -0.49 -17.12 -10.63
CA GLU A 23 0.86 -16.69 -11.03
C GLU A 23 1.28 -15.36 -10.39
N GLU A 24 0.34 -14.60 -9.82
CA GLU A 24 0.58 -13.30 -9.21
C GLU A 24 1.68 -13.33 -8.15
N PRO A 25 1.73 -14.31 -7.21
CA PRO A 25 2.76 -14.33 -6.19
C PRO A 25 4.16 -14.48 -6.78
N ASN A 26 4.32 -15.25 -7.86
CA ASN A 26 5.60 -15.45 -8.52
C ASN A 26 6.06 -14.17 -9.23
N ILE A 27 5.13 -13.47 -9.90
CA ILE A 27 5.39 -12.19 -10.56
C ILE A 27 5.78 -11.13 -9.53
N LEU A 28 5.05 -11.04 -8.42
CA LEU A 28 5.37 -10.12 -7.32
C LEU A 28 6.73 -10.46 -6.68
N GLN A 29 7.03 -11.75 -6.49
CA GLN A 29 8.31 -12.19 -5.93
C GLN A 29 9.49 -11.84 -6.85
N ALA A 30 9.33 -11.99 -8.17
CA ALA A 30 10.36 -11.64 -9.14
C ALA A 30 10.64 -10.13 -9.23
N ASN A 31 9.67 -9.30 -8.84
CA ASN A 31 9.73 -7.84 -8.95
C ASN A 31 9.70 -7.14 -7.58
N GLN A 32 10.17 -7.79 -6.50
CA GLN A 32 10.11 -7.24 -5.14
C GLN A 32 10.75 -5.86 -5.00
N GLU A 33 11.80 -5.57 -5.77
CA GLU A 33 12.48 -4.28 -5.80
C GLU A 33 11.60 -3.12 -6.29
N LEU A 34 10.55 -3.44 -7.06
CA LEU A 34 9.55 -2.48 -7.53
C LEU A 34 8.39 -2.31 -6.53
N ILE A 35 8.23 -3.22 -5.57
CA ILE A 35 7.13 -3.15 -4.60
C ILE A 35 7.51 -2.14 -3.52
N ASP A 36 7.04 -0.91 -3.68
CA ASP A 36 7.27 0.17 -2.73
C ASP A 36 6.05 1.12 -2.64
N PRO A 37 6.08 2.15 -1.77
CA PRO A 37 4.96 3.09 -1.66
C PRO A 37 4.64 3.88 -2.94
N GLU A 38 5.58 4.02 -3.88
CA GLU A 38 5.33 4.70 -5.16
C GLU A 38 4.58 3.78 -6.14
N PHE A 39 4.93 2.49 -6.18
CA PHE A 39 4.21 1.48 -6.96
C PHE A 39 2.72 1.41 -6.57
N LEU A 40 2.42 1.49 -5.27
CA LEU A 40 1.05 1.49 -4.77
C LEU A 40 0.23 2.69 -5.27
N GLN A 41 0.86 3.85 -5.47
CA GLN A 41 0.19 5.03 -6.03
C GLN A 41 -0.13 4.82 -7.51
N VAL A 42 0.75 4.15 -8.26
CA VAL A 42 0.50 3.82 -9.67
C VAL A 42 -0.62 2.79 -9.80
N ILE A 43 -0.71 1.80 -8.91
CA ILE A 43 -1.85 0.87 -8.87
C ILE A 43 -3.16 1.63 -8.71
N GLU A 44 -3.24 2.59 -7.78
CA GLU A 44 -4.47 3.38 -7.56
C GLU A 44 -4.83 4.25 -8.78
N TYR A 45 -3.82 4.85 -9.42
CA TYR A 45 -4.01 5.61 -10.65
C TYR A 45 -4.61 4.76 -11.78
N ILE A 46 -4.05 3.56 -12.02
CA ILE A 46 -4.56 2.64 -13.05
C ILE A 46 -5.94 2.10 -12.68
N ALA A 47 -6.16 1.75 -11.40
CA ALA A 47 -7.46 1.27 -10.93
C ALA A 47 -8.57 2.33 -11.14
N THR A 48 -8.26 3.61 -10.88
CA THR A 48 -9.19 4.72 -11.14
C THR A 48 -9.51 4.84 -12.63
N GLY A 49 -8.50 4.79 -13.50
CA GLY A 49 -8.72 4.82 -14.96
C GLY A 49 -9.52 3.62 -15.49
N LEU A 50 -9.35 2.44 -14.89
CA LEU A 50 -10.16 1.26 -15.20
C LEU A 50 -11.62 1.45 -14.79
N GLU A 51 -11.87 1.98 -13.59
CA GLU A 51 -13.21 2.28 -13.08
C GLU A 51 -13.94 3.31 -13.97
N GLU A 52 -13.25 4.37 -14.40
CA GLU A 52 -13.79 5.36 -15.34
C GLU A 52 -14.18 4.76 -16.69
N GLN A 53 -13.49 3.69 -17.12
CA GLN A 53 -13.79 2.94 -18.34
C GLN A 53 -14.88 1.87 -18.13
N GLY A 54 -15.42 1.73 -16.92
CA GLY A 54 -16.42 0.72 -16.55
C GLY A 54 -15.81 -0.65 -16.20
N ASN A 55 -14.49 -0.76 -16.14
CA ASN A 55 -13.76 -1.98 -15.77
C ASN A 55 -13.64 -2.10 -14.25
N ASN A 56 -14.77 -2.16 -13.55
CA ASN A 56 -14.84 -2.15 -12.09
C ASN A 56 -14.20 -3.38 -11.43
N ASN A 57 -14.29 -4.55 -12.06
CA ASN A 57 -13.73 -5.79 -11.53
C ASN A 57 -12.19 -5.74 -11.43
N PRO A 58 -11.43 -5.46 -12.52
CA PRO A 58 -9.98 -5.34 -12.42
C PRO A 58 -9.54 -4.15 -11.58
N ALA A 59 -10.30 -3.04 -11.57
CA ALA A 59 -10.05 -1.92 -10.65
C ALA A 59 -10.12 -2.35 -9.17
N ALA A 60 -11.18 -3.07 -8.79
CA ALA A 60 -11.35 -3.56 -7.43
C ALA A 60 -10.27 -4.60 -7.05
N TRP A 61 -9.89 -5.47 -7.99
CA TRP A 61 -8.82 -6.43 -7.80
C TRP A 61 -7.47 -5.74 -7.52
N LEU A 62 -7.12 -4.73 -8.33
CA LEU A 62 -5.91 -3.92 -8.13
C LEU A 62 -5.89 -3.24 -6.75
N ARG A 63 -7.00 -2.64 -6.33
CA ARG A 63 -7.11 -2.01 -5.01
C ARG A 63 -6.93 -3.01 -3.87
N ASN A 64 -7.54 -4.20 -3.98
CA ASN A 64 -7.37 -5.28 -2.99
C ASN A 64 -5.92 -5.76 -2.91
N MET A 65 -5.23 -5.85 -4.05
CA MET A 65 -3.81 -6.19 -4.08
C MET A 65 -2.96 -5.09 -3.43
N ALA A 66 -3.20 -3.82 -3.76
CA ALA A 66 -2.49 -2.70 -3.13
C ALA A 66 -2.69 -2.66 -1.61
N GLN A 67 -3.85 -3.05 -1.09
CA GLN A 67 -4.06 -3.17 0.36
C GLN A 67 -3.20 -4.27 0.99
N GLN A 68 -3.08 -5.43 0.35
CA GLN A 68 -2.21 -6.52 0.84
C GLN A 68 -0.74 -6.12 0.82
N LEU A 69 -0.30 -5.50 -0.28
CA LEU A 69 1.08 -5.00 -0.42
C LEU A 69 1.40 -3.88 0.58
N ARG A 70 0.44 -2.99 0.88
CA ARG A 70 0.58 -1.98 1.95
C ARG A 70 0.89 -2.61 3.31
N GLN A 71 0.19 -3.69 3.66
CA GLN A 71 0.42 -4.41 4.91
C GLN A 71 1.79 -5.12 4.92
N PHE A 72 2.25 -5.61 3.77
CA PHE A 72 3.58 -6.19 3.62
C PHE A 72 4.69 -5.14 3.81
N LEU A 73 4.53 -3.94 3.23
CA LEU A 73 5.50 -2.85 3.35
C LEU A 73 5.52 -2.19 4.72
N ASN A 74 4.37 -2.18 5.42
CA ASN A 74 4.26 -1.60 6.76
C ASN A 74 3.51 -2.55 7.70
N PRO A 75 4.17 -3.61 8.20
CA PRO A 75 3.53 -4.55 9.13
C PRO A 75 3.19 -3.91 10.49
N GLN A 76 3.83 -2.79 10.84
CA GLN A 76 3.60 -2.06 12.10
C GLN A 76 2.36 -1.15 12.05
N ALA A 77 1.85 -0.78 10.87
CA ALA A 77 0.62 0.01 10.73
C ALA A 77 -0.64 -0.70 11.25
N ARG A 78 -0.60 -2.02 11.51
CA ARG A 78 -1.69 -2.73 12.20
C ARG A 78 -1.76 -2.45 13.70
N ASN A 79 -0.73 -1.81 14.29
CA ASN A 79 -0.65 -1.55 15.73
C ASN A 79 -0.94 -0.07 16.10
N ILE A 80 -1.66 0.67 15.25
CA ILE A 80 -2.15 2.01 15.61
C ILE A 80 -3.52 1.91 16.29
N GLU A 81 -3.60 1.08 17.33
CA GLU A 81 -4.56 1.24 18.44
C GLU A 81 -3.83 1.36 19.79
N GLU A 82 -2.48 1.32 19.82
CA GLU A 82 -1.70 1.36 21.08
C GLU A 82 -0.98 2.71 21.34
N TYR A 83 -1.10 3.69 20.43
CA TYR A 83 -0.54 5.02 20.66
C TYR A 83 -1.48 5.99 21.41
N GLU A 84 -2.76 5.66 21.57
CA GLU A 84 -3.68 6.44 22.41
C GLU A 84 -3.54 6.14 23.92
N VAL A 85 -2.83 5.07 24.30
CA VAL A 85 -2.45 4.84 25.71
C VAL A 85 -1.25 5.70 26.11
N PHE A 86 -0.29 5.94 25.21
CA PHE A 86 0.91 6.70 25.58
C PHE A 86 0.65 8.20 25.77
N LEU A 87 -0.32 8.78 25.05
CA LEU A 87 -0.67 10.20 25.16
C LEU A 87 -1.66 10.53 26.29
N THR A 88 -2.18 9.53 27.02
CA THR A 88 -3.14 9.74 28.11
C THR A 88 -2.59 9.47 29.52
N VAL A 89 -1.38 8.90 29.67
CA VAL A 89 -0.72 8.73 30.99
C VAL A 89 0.41 9.75 31.26
N GLY A 90 0.60 10.73 30.37
CA GLY A 90 1.65 11.76 30.49
C GLY A 90 1.25 13.02 31.27
N ASP A 91 -0.05 13.29 31.47
CA ASP A 91 -0.54 14.55 32.05
C ASP A 91 -1.29 14.34 33.38
N ILE A 92 -0.62 13.77 34.38
CA ILE A 92 -0.88 14.15 35.77
C ILE A 92 0.45 14.60 36.37
N ASP A 93 0.89 15.77 35.91
CA ASP A 93 1.99 16.52 36.47
C ASP A 93 1.70 16.84 37.94
N ASN A 94 2.25 15.98 38.80
CA ASN A 94 2.82 16.29 40.09
C ASN A 94 3.70 17.55 40.00
N ARG A 95 3.10 18.76 39.95
CA ARG A 95 3.87 20.01 39.91
C ARG A 95 3.23 21.26 40.52
N LEU A 96 2.34 21.11 41.49
CA LEU A 96 2.02 22.18 42.46
C LEU A 96 2.30 21.73 43.90
N ARG A 97 3.55 21.32 44.15
CA ARG A 97 4.13 21.32 45.50
C ARG A 97 5.63 21.57 45.46
N CYS A 98 6.00 22.83 45.22
CA CYS A 98 7.29 23.43 45.60
C CYS A 98 7.15 24.96 45.59
N CYS A 99 6.55 25.49 46.67
CA CYS A 99 6.87 26.72 47.41
C CYS A 99 5.73 26.98 48.41
#